data_AF-A0A957NQ11-F1
#
_entry.id   AF-A0A957NQ11-F1
#
_cell.length_a   1.000
_cell.length_b   1.000
_cell.length_c   1.000
_cell.angle_alpha   90.00
_cell.angle_beta   90.00
_cell.angle_gamma   90.00
#
_symmetry.space_group_name_H-M   'P 1'
#
loop_
_entity.id
_entity.type
_entity.pdbx_description
1 polymer ?
#
loop_
_entity_poly.entity_id
_entity_poly.type
_entity_poly.pdbx_seq_one_letter_code
_entity_poly.pdbx_strand_id
1 'polypeptide(L)'
;GNRVWLDVNGDGIQEPNEPSIPGVLLQLYRPGVGHDGEPGTADDDLPIASATTDDSGDYYFYEDDFDDPLESDELGIINYNNGELLPNTAYEIRIDRGADFAPGGPLDELTLTEKDDAVPTPSGSDLNDSDGEYVTNPVGSPAGTWPTIIFTTGGPGVSDHTHDFGFVPPAARVAIGNRIWNDNGANTNNGILEGDEAGIDGVIVELYRAGQMPGRDAPTASTTTVGGGFYQFDDLRPGQYQLHIPVANFDVGQPLDGFATCTGAGIDEVSDQNVDENGQDTMVTGGISSNVFDLQSGAEPTGEDQSNYTGALPDADVNFTADFCFYPPTERVAIGNLVWIDDGAGGGVADNGILDGTEVGADGVSLALYRCGVQAGVGTPVSNTVTAGGGFYQFDTLVQGSYYVHVAPANFAAGQPLARYVSSTGQGADELSDQNADENGGDTLTVVGVSSNCFDLQPNSEVSAEDQSNYTGALDDDNVNFTADFGFV
;
A
#
# COMPACT_ATOMS: atom_id res chain seq x y z
N GLY A 1 15.31 18.13 -37.90
CA GLY A 1 15.98 18.07 -36.59
C GLY A 1 15.58 19.30 -35.82
N ASN A 2 15.34 19.17 -34.52
CA ASN A 2 15.00 20.29 -33.66
C ASN A 2 15.51 20.06 -32.26
N ARG A 3 14.90 19.20 -31.43
CA ARG A 3 15.25 19.13 -30.00
C ARG A 3 15.17 17.73 -29.36
N VAL A 4 15.94 17.56 -28.28
CA VAL A 4 15.75 16.51 -27.27
C VAL A 4 15.43 17.16 -25.92
N TRP A 5 14.33 16.75 -25.27
CA TRP A 5 13.85 17.34 -24.01
C TRP A 5 13.35 16.30 -23.02
N LEU A 6 13.25 16.72 -21.76
CA LEU A 6 12.70 15.95 -20.67
C LEU A 6 11.19 16.18 -20.62
N ASP A 7 10.43 15.18 -21.03
CA ASP A 7 8.98 15.13 -20.97
C ASP A 7 8.56 14.74 -19.54
N VAL A 8 8.31 15.75 -18.71
CA VAL A 8 8.15 15.57 -17.27
C VAL A 8 6.79 14.95 -16.94
N ASN A 9 5.78 15.24 -17.76
CA ASN A 9 4.40 14.80 -17.53
C ASN A 9 4.04 13.53 -18.34
N GLY A 10 4.89 13.12 -19.29
CA GLY A 10 4.74 11.93 -20.10
C GLY A 10 3.67 12.05 -21.19
N ASP A 11 3.30 13.26 -21.59
CA ASP A 11 2.24 13.49 -22.58
C ASP A 11 2.76 13.63 -24.01
N GLY A 12 4.08 13.67 -24.20
CA GLY A 12 4.73 13.74 -25.51
C GLY A 12 4.68 15.09 -26.19
N ILE A 13 4.22 16.14 -25.52
CA ILE A 13 4.19 17.51 -26.03
C ILE A 13 5.19 18.35 -25.24
N GLN A 14 6.15 18.95 -25.95
CA GLN A 14 7.06 19.92 -25.36
C GLN A 14 6.31 21.15 -24.82
N GLU A 15 6.51 21.41 -23.53
CA GLU A 15 5.93 22.54 -22.81
C GLU A 15 6.99 23.54 -22.30
N PRO A 16 6.62 24.80 -22.03
CA PRO A 16 7.60 25.83 -21.62
C PRO A 16 8.34 25.54 -20.30
N ASN A 17 7.82 24.65 -19.45
CA ASN A 17 8.40 24.25 -18.17
C ASN A 17 9.26 22.99 -18.26
N GLU A 18 9.34 22.36 -19.43
CA GLU A 18 10.08 21.13 -19.62
C GLU A 18 11.55 21.42 -19.96
N PRO A 19 12.50 20.86 -19.19
CA PRO A 19 13.92 21.08 -19.44
C PRO A 19 14.41 20.48 -20.76
N SER A 20 15.40 21.13 -21.38
CA SER A 20 16.19 20.54 -22.47
C SER A 20 17.16 19.47 -21.99
N ILE A 21 17.56 18.55 -22.88
CA ILE A 21 18.58 17.53 -22.58
C ILE A 21 19.84 17.78 -23.44
N PRO A 22 20.89 18.41 -22.88
CA PRO A 22 22.15 18.66 -23.58
C PRO A 22 23.06 17.42 -23.66
N GLY A 23 23.95 17.37 -24.66
CA GLY A 23 25.02 16.37 -24.76
C GLY A 23 24.64 15.01 -25.36
N VAL A 24 23.40 14.84 -25.83
CA VAL A 24 22.91 13.61 -26.48
C VAL A 24 23.50 13.49 -27.88
N LEU A 25 24.07 12.34 -28.28
CA LEU A 25 24.60 12.15 -29.63
C LEU A 25 23.53 11.55 -30.55
N LEU A 26 23.14 12.32 -31.57
CA LEU A 26 22.29 11.87 -32.66
C LEU A 26 23.12 11.54 -33.90
N GLN A 27 22.77 10.46 -34.58
CA GLN A 27 23.41 9.99 -35.79
C GLN A 27 22.41 9.96 -36.94
N LEU A 28 22.81 10.50 -38.10
CA LEU A 28 22.00 10.47 -39.32
C LEU A 28 22.45 9.31 -40.20
N TYR A 29 21.50 8.49 -40.62
CA TYR A 29 21.70 7.35 -41.49
C TYR A 29 20.90 7.51 -42.78
N ARG A 30 21.47 6.99 -43.87
CA ARG A 30 20.76 6.81 -45.15
C ARG A 30 20.70 5.32 -45.46
N PRO A 31 19.55 4.65 -45.29
CA PRO A 31 19.48 3.19 -45.41
C PRO A 31 20.03 2.66 -46.75
N GLY A 32 21.04 1.79 -46.67
CA GLY A 32 21.66 1.14 -47.81
C GLY A 32 22.62 2.01 -48.62
N VAL A 33 23.03 3.15 -48.07
CA VAL A 33 24.07 4.02 -48.65
C VAL A 33 24.93 4.61 -47.54
N GLY A 34 26.24 4.41 -47.68
CA GLY A 34 27.21 4.86 -46.69
C GLY A 34 27.65 6.30 -46.86
N HIS A 35 28.77 6.59 -46.21
CA HIS A 35 29.46 7.86 -46.28
C HIS A 35 29.97 8.19 -47.69
N ASP A 36 30.21 7.19 -48.54
CA ASP A 36 30.67 7.39 -49.92
C ASP A 36 29.55 7.69 -50.92
N GLY A 37 28.28 7.64 -50.49
CA GLY A 37 27.12 7.93 -51.33
C GLY A 37 26.78 6.85 -52.37
N GLU A 38 27.51 5.73 -52.40
CA GLU A 38 27.35 4.65 -53.38
C GLU A 38 26.79 3.38 -52.71
N PRO A 39 25.70 2.78 -53.21
CA PRO A 39 25.15 1.57 -52.62
C PRO A 39 26.02 0.33 -52.90
N GLY A 40 26.04 -0.59 -51.95
CA GLY A 40 26.73 -1.88 -52.01
C GLY A 40 28.18 -1.84 -51.54
N THR A 41 28.57 -0.80 -50.79
CA THR A 41 29.93 -0.58 -50.30
C THR A 41 30.05 -0.97 -48.83
N ALA A 42 31.25 -0.88 -48.27
CA ALA A 42 31.52 -1.38 -46.91
C ALA A 42 30.96 -0.47 -45.80
N ASP A 43 30.55 0.74 -46.16
CA ASP A 43 30.09 1.81 -45.29
C ASP A 43 28.58 2.05 -45.38
N ASP A 44 27.83 1.28 -46.17
CA ASP A 44 26.34 1.33 -46.28
C ASP A 44 25.59 1.29 -44.95
N ASP A 45 26.26 0.79 -43.93
CA ASP A 45 25.76 0.57 -42.58
C ASP A 45 26.34 1.60 -41.58
N LEU A 46 27.06 2.64 -42.03
CA LEU A 46 27.64 3.68 -41.17
C LEU A 46 26.82 4.98 -41.20
N PRO A 47 26.84 5.77 -40.10
CA PRO A 47 26.19 7.07 -40.10
C PRO A 47 26.91 8.03 -41.06
N ILE A 48 26.14 8.84 -41.79
CA ILE A 48 26.67 9.82 -42.74
C ILE A 48 27.01 11.15 -42.07
N ALA A 49 26.37 11.44 -40.91
CA ALA A 49 26.64 12.61 -40.09
C ALA A 49 26.27 12.37 -38.63
N SER A 50 26.76 13.22 -37.73
CA SER A 50 26.42 13.17 -36.31
C SER A 50 26.25 14.58 -35.73
N ALA A 51 25.27 14.78 -34.87
CA ALA A 51 25.02 16.01 -34.13
C ALA A 51 24.97 15.70 -32.63
N THR A 52 25.43 16.61 -31.78
CA THR A 52 25.27 16.51 -30.33
C THR A 52 24.37 17.66 -29.88
N THR A 53 23.39 17.39 -29.02
CA THR A 53 22.52 18.46 -28.53
C THR A 53 23.29 19.52 -27.76
N ASP A 54 22.99 20.79 -28.03
CA ASP A 54 23.57 21.94 -27.33
C ASP A 54 22.94 22.14 -25.93
N ASP A 55 23.32 23.21 -25.22
CA ASP A 55 22.75 23.57 -23.91
C ASP A 55 21.22 23.77 -23.93
N SER A 56 20.63 24.08 -25.10
CA SER A 56 19.20 24.21 -25.32
C SER A 56 18.52 22.90 -25.74
N GLY A 57 19.28 21.80 -25.82
CA GLY A 57 18.79 20.51 -26.28
C GLY A 57 18.63 20.43 -27.79
N ASP A 58 19.06 21.45 -28.53
CA ASP A 58 18.78 21.58 -29.96
C ASP A 58 19.81 20.79 -30.79
N TYR A 59 19.35 20.21 -31.91
CA TYR A 59 20.22 19.54 -32.87
C TYR A 59 19.78 19.79 -34.32
N TYR A 60 20.75 20.03 -35.20
CA TYR A 60 20.52 20.23 -36.63
C TYR A 60 21.48 19.37 -37.46
N PHE A 61 21.00 18.95 -38.63
CA PHE A 61 21.81 18.40 -39.71
C PHE A 61 21.66 19.33 -40.90
N TYR A 62 22.77 19.88 -41.38
CA TYR A 62 22.77 20.83 -42.49
C TYR A 62 24.02 20.63 -43.37
N GLU A 63 23.99 21.22 -44.57
CA GLU A 63 25.11 21.18 -45.53
C GLU A 63 26.08 22.32 -45.25
N ASP A 64 27.38 22.00 -45.18
CA ASP A 64 28.47 22.97 -44.97
C ASP A 64 28.49 24.05 -46.07
N ASP A 65 28.42 25.30 -45.66
CA ASP A 65 28.70 26.47 -46.46
C ASP A 65 30.21 26.77 -46.33
N PHE A 66 31.00 26.42 -47.37
CA PHE A 66 32.46 26.61 -47.41
C PHE A 66 32.96 28.05 -47.14
N ASP A 67 32.08 29.05 -47.01
CA ASP A 67 32.42 30.46 -46.83
C ASP A 67 32.27 30.97 -45.37
N ASP A 68 31.81 30.17 -44.39
CA ASP A 68 31.76 30.57 -42.97
C ASP A 68 32.83 29.90 -42.08
N PRO A 69 33.91 30.62 -41.69
CA PRO A 69 34.96 30.08 -40.83
C PRO A 69 34.58 29.95 -39.34
N LEU A 70 33.32 30.21 -38.95
CA LEU A 70 32.83 30.10 -37.56
C LEU A 70 31.99 28.83 -37.29
N GLU A 71 31.79 27.94 -38.27
CA GLU A 71 31.02 26.69 -38.10
C GLU A 71 31.75 25.57 -37.33
N SER A 72 32.75 25.88 -36.51
CA SER A 72 33.42 24.85 -35.67
C SER A 72 32.68 24.54 -34.38
N ASP A 73 31.58 25.24 -34.13
CA ASP A 73 30.91 25.29 -32.84
C ASP A 73 29.45 24.85 -33.07
N GLU A 74 29.24 23.53 -33.03
CA GLU A 74 27.93 22.85 -32.96
C GLU A 74 27.18 22.58 -34.29
N LEU A 75 26.86 21.27 -34.47
CA LEU A 75 25.77 20.66 -35.26
C LEU A 75 26.08 20.09 -36.67
N GLY A 76 26.25 18.76 -36.74
CA GLY A 76 25.72 17.92 -37.82
C GLY A 76 26.17 18.16 -39.26
N ILE A 77 27.38 18.70 -39.49
CA ILE A 77 27.89 18.96 -40.84
C ILE A 77 27.95 17.69 -41.69
N ILE A 78 27.26 17.70 -42.83
CA ILE A 78 27.45 16.70 -43.89
C ILE A 78 28.47 17.25 -44.90
N ASN A 79 29.71 16.75 -44.84
CA ASN A 79 30.78 17.20 -45.72
C ASN A 79 30.46 16.89 -47.20
N TYR A 80 30.73 17.84 -48.10
CA TYR A 80 30.50 17.74 -49.56
C TYR A 80 31.10 16.50 -50.26
N ASN A 81 32.12 15.85 -49.68
CA ASN A 81 32.70 14.62 -50.26
C ASN A 81 31.93 13.35 -49.86
N ASN A 82 30.93 13.47 -48.98
CA ASN A 82 30.31 12.37 -48.25
C ASN A 82 28.78 12.28 -48.44
N GLY A 83 28.28 12.94 -49.49
CA GLY A 83 26.85 12.98 -49.85
C GLY A 83 26.14 14.21 -49.32
N GLU A 84 25.53 14.99 -50.21
CA GLU A 84 24.58 16.06 -49.87
C GLU A 84 23.31 15.48 -49.20
N LEU A 85 22.57 16.28 -48.43
CA LEU A 85 21.20 15.93 -48.03
C LEU A 85 20.35 15.93 -49.29
N LEU A 86 20.10 14.73 -49.83
CA LEU A 86 19.39 14.61 -51.08
C LEU A 86 17.92 14.98 -50.88
N PRO A 87 17.31 15.76 -51.78
CA PRO A 87 15.89 16.10 -51.71
C PRO A 87 15.03 14.86 -51.97
N ASN A 88 13.85 14.77 -51.35
CA ASN A 88 12.90 13.67 -51.49
C ASN A 88 13.52 12.28 -51.23
N THR A 89 14.44 12.19 -50.27
CA THR A 89 15.20 10.98 -49.96
C THR A 89 14.94 10.55 -48.52
N ALA A 90 14.82 9.23 -48.30
CA ALA A 90 14.58 8.66 -46.98
C ALA A 90 15.85 8.65 -46.14
N TYR A 91 15.71 9.03 -44.86
CA TYR A 91 16.76 9.07 -43.86
C TYR A 91 16.22 8.59 -42.51
N GLU A 92 17.15 8.30 -41.60
CA GLU A 92 16.86 7.96 -40.21
C GLU A 92 17.74 8.78 -39.26
N ILE A 93 17.15 9.40 -38.25
CA ILE A 93 17.90 9.96 -37.11
C ILE A 93 17.83 8.95 -35.98
N ARG A 94 18.98 8.56 -35.43
CA ARG A 94 19.08 7.56 -34.38
C ARG A 94 19.84 8.10 -33.17
N ILE A 95 19.41 7.72 -31.98
CA ILE A 95 20.18 7.85 -30.74
C ILE A 95 20.69 6.46 -30.37
N ASP A 96 21.81 6.05 -30.96
CA ASP A 96 22.32 4.68 -30.90
C ASP A 96 23.70 4.56 -30.22
N ARG A 97 24.14 5.62 -29.52
CA ARG A 97 25.30 5.59 -28.65
C ARG A 97 24.91 5.04 -27.28
N GLY A 98 25.26 3.79 -27.00
CA GLY A 98 24.99 3.15 -25.69
C GLY A 98 25.56 3.88 -24.46
N ALA A 99 26.56 4.76 -24.63
CA ALA A 99 27.07 5.60 -23.54
C ALA A 99 26.08 6.71 -23.12
N ASP A 100 25.11 7.06 -23.97
CA ASP A 100 24.07 8.04 -23.61
C ASP A 100 23.12 7.51 -22.55
N PHE A 101 22.88 6.20 -22.55
CA PHE A 101 21.98 5.50 -21.62
C PHE A 101 22.70 4.82 -20.45
N ALA A 102 24.03 4.94 -20.36
CA ALA A 102 24.80 4.35 -19.30
C ALA A 102 24.79 5.25 -18.05
N PRO A 103 25.08 4.72 -16.85
CA PRO A 103 25.15 5.52 -15.62
C PRO A 103 25.98 6.81 -15.77
N GLY A 104 25.36 7.96 -15.52
CA GLY A 104 25.94 9.30 -15.67
C GLY A 104 25.98 9.85 -17.12
N GLY A 105 25.37 9.17 -18.09
CA GLY A 105 25.11 9.67 -19.43
C GLY A 105 23.94 10.65 -19.50
N PRO A 106 23.79 11.41 -20.60
CA PRO A 106 22.72 12.42 -20.75
C PRO A 106 21.30 11.83 -20.78
N LEU A 107 21.14 10.55 -21.08
CA LEU A 107 19.84 9.82 -21.09
C LEU A 107 19.80 8.71 -20.04
N ASP A 108 20.64 8.79 -19.01
CA ASP A 108 20.67 7.82 -17.93
C ASP A 108 19.31 7.72 -17.24
N GLU A 109 18.83 6.48 -17.09
CA GLU A 109 17.52 6.12 -16.53
C GLU A 109 16.28 6.69 -17.24
N LEU A 110 16.44 7.52 -18.27
CA LEU A 110 15.33 8.07 -19.05
C LEU A 110 14.77 7.05 -20.04
N THR A 111 13.48 7.15 -20.32
CA THR A 111 12.80 6.33 -21.34
C THR A 111 12.18 7.21 -22.41
N LEU A 112 12.28 6.79 -23.68
CA LEU A 112 11.69 7.53 -24.80
C LEU A 112 10.18 7.65 -24.60
N THR A 113 9.64 8.86 -24.74
CA THR A 113 8.20 9.09 -24.74
C THR A 113 7.56 8.40 -25.94
N GLU A 114 6.35 7.85 -25.75
CA GLU A 114 5.56 7.34 -26.87
C GLU A 114 5.40 8.42 -27.96
N LYS A 115 5.52 7.99 -29.21
CA LYS A 115 5.35 8.84 -30.39
C LYS A 115 3.92 9.40 -30.45
N ASP A 116 3.75 10.71 -30.57
CA ASP A 116 2.45 11.34 -30.82
C ASP A 116 2.29 11.70 -32.30
N ASP A 117 1.66 10.82 -33.08
CA ASP A 117 1.42 11.02 -34.53
C ASP A 117 0.14 11.84 -34.85
N ALA A 118 -0.49 12.53 -33.87
CA ALA A 118 -1.87 13.03 -34.02
C ALA A 118 -2.04 14.56 -34.02
N VAL A 119 -2.54 15.12 -35.12
CA VAL A 119 -3.27 16.41 -35.10
C VAL A 119 -4.61 16.27 -35.83
N PRO A 120 -5.77 16.53 -35.19
CA PRO A 120 -6.10 17.86 -34.68
C PRO A 120 -6.81 17.89 -33.32
N THR A 121 -6.09 18.27 -32.27
CA THR A 121 -6.68 18.93 -31.10
C THR A 121 -6.25 20.40 -31.06
N PRO A 122 -6.89 21.29 -30.27
CA PRO A 122 -6.64 22.73 -30.31
C PRO A 122 -5.26 23.18 -29.80
N SER A 123 -4.39 22.27 -29.34
CA SER A 123 -3.13 22.61 -28.65
C SER A 123 -1.87 21.89 -29.15
N GLY A 124 -1.96 20.76 -29.87
CA GLY A 124 -0.78 20.04 -30.38
C GLY A 124 -0.53 20.37 -31.85
N SER A 125 0.63 20.92 -32.15
CA SER A 125 1.17 21.03 -33.50
C SER A 125 2.29 20.00 -33.60
N ASP A 126 2.49 19.43 -34.79
CA ASP A 126 3.67 18.64 -35.20
C ASP A 126 4.99 19.44 -35.11
N LEU A 127 5.04 20.54 -34.34
CA LEU A 127 6.20 21.41 -34.17
C LEU A 127 6.87 21.20 -32.81
N ASN A 128 6.25 20.46 -31.90
CA ASN A 128 6.66 20.39 -30.51
C ASN A 128 6.23 19.07 -29.83
N ASP A 129 6.18 17.96 -30.56
CA ASP A 129 5.81 16.63 -30.07
C ASP A 129 6.93 15.61 -30.33
N SER A 130 6.87 14.45 -29.67
CA SER A 130 7.89 13.41 -29.79
C SER A 130 7.64 12.52 -31.01
N ASP A 131 8.63 12.41 -31.88
CA ASP A 131 8.58 11.62 -33.13
C ASP A 131 9.26 10.26 -33.03
N GLY A 132 10.08 10.07 -31.98
CA GLY A 132 10.94 8.91 -31.84
C GLY A 132 10.18 7.61 -31.59
N GLU A 133 10.59 6.53 -32.26
CA GLU A 133 10.15 5.16 -31.96
C GLU A 133 11.34 4.25 -31.68
N TYR A 134 11.16 3.26 -30.80
CA TYR A 134 12.17 2.25 -30.56
C TYR A 134 12.27 1.24 -31.72
N VAL A 135 13.43 1.20 -32.37
CA VAL A 135 13.75 0.18 -33.40
C VAL A 135 14.77 -0.80 -32.85
N THR A 136 14.47 -2.11 -32.98
CA THR A 136 15.35 -3.19 -32.49
C THR A 136 16.31 -3.64 -33.58
N ASN A 137 17.61 -3.61 -33.27
CA ASN A 137 18.72 -3.94 -34.16
C ASN A 137 18.61 -3.26 -35.54
N PRO A 138 18.44 -1.93 -35.61
CA PRO A 138 18.49 -1.22 -36.89
C PRO A 138 19.84 -1.47 -37.56
N VAL A 139 19.80 -1.71 -38.86
CA VAL A 139 21.00 -2.05 -39.66
C VAL A 139 22.01 -0.91 -39.54
N GLY A 140 23.25 -1.25 -39.17
CA GLY A 140 24.34 -0.29 -38.97
C GLY A 140 24.55 0.20 -37.54
N SER A 141 23.54 0.10 -36.69
CA SER A 141 23.68 0.44 -35.27
C SER A 141 24.29 -0.73 -34.47
N PRO A 142 24.86 -0.47 -33.28
CA PRO A 142 25.20 -1.52 -32.33
C PRO A 142 23.98 -2.40 -32.00
N ALA A 143 24.22 -3.66 -31.61
CA ALA A 143 23.12 -4.54 -31.18
C ALA A 143 22.39 -3.92 -29.97
N GLY A 144 21.06 -3.83 -30.06
CA GLY A 144 20.24 -3.12 -29.07
C GLY A 144 18.90 -2.65 -29.62
N THR A 145 18.20 -1.84 -28.85
CA THR A 145 16.96 -1.17 -29.24
C THR A 145 17.17 0.32 -29.05
N TRP A 146 16.97 1.10 -30.11
CA TRP A 146 17.41 2.50 -30.16
C TRP A 146 16.28 3.44 -30.58
N PRO A 147 16.13 4.61 -29.95
CA PRO A 147 15.26 5.68 -30.45
C PRO A 147 15.62 6.05 -31.88
N THR A 148 14.63 6.03 -32.76
CA THR A 148 14.81 6.27 -34.20
C THR A 148 13.63 7.08 -34.74
N ILE A 149 13.93 8.11 -35.53
CA ILE A 149 12.96 8.82 -36.37
C ILE A 149 13.25 8.46 -37.83
N ILE A 150 12.23 8.01 -38.55
CA ILE A 150 12.32 7.69 -39.98
C ILE A 150 11.56 8.77 -40.75
N PHE A 151 12.23 9.44 -41.68
CA PHE A 151 11.65 10.56 -42.42
C PHE A 151 12.10 10.60 -43.88
N THR A 152 11.46 11.45 -44.69
CA THR A 152 11.85 11.73 -46.06
C THR A 152 12.01 13.23 -46.22
N THR A 153 13.18 13.67 -46.67
CA THR A 153 13.45 15.10 -46.90
C THR A 153 12.48 15.71 -47.90
N GLY A 154 12.23 17.01 -47.79
CA GLY A 154 11.42 17.75 -48.75
C GLY A 154 12.11 18.01 -50.09
N GLY A 155 11.55 18.93 -50.88
CA GLY A 155 12.21 19.46 -52.07
C GLY A 155 13.47 20.28 -51.73
N PRO A 156 14.27 20.66 -52.74
CA PRO A 156 15.48 21.46 -52.52
C PRO A 156 15.21 22.75 -51.75
N GLY A 157 16.01 23.01 -50.71
CA GLY A 157 15.93 24.23 -49.88
C GLY A 157 14.81 24.23 -48.83
N VAL A 158 14.17 23.08 -48.57
CA VAL A 158 13.20 22.92 -47.48
C VAL A 158 13.95 22.59 -46.18
N SER A 159 13.63 23.30 -45.11
CA SER A 159 14.07 22.99 -43.74
C SER A 159 12.91 22.39 -42.95
N ASP A 160 13.22 21.40 -42.12
CA ASP A 160 12.25 20.67 -41.34
C ASP A 160 12.74 20.50 -39.89
N HIS A 161 11.99 21.11 -38.97
CA HIS A 161 12.28 21.19 -37.53
C HIS A 161 11.20 20.48 -36.71
N THR A 162 10.56 19.44 -37.26
CA THR A 162 9.54 18.62 -36.57
C THR A 162 10.11 17.22 -36.23
N HIS A 163 11.36 17.18 -35.78
CA HIS A 163 12.03 15.90 -35.57
C HIS A 163 12.63 15.96 -34.19
N ASP A 164 11.86 15.47 -33.24
CA ASP A 164 11.92 15.82 -31.84
C ASP A 164 11.89 14.52 -31.02
N PHE A 165 12.75 14.42 -29.99
CA PHE A 165 12.74 13.27 -29.06
C PHE A 165 12.38 13.73 -27.64
N GLY A 166 11.22 13.31 -27.15
CA GLY A 166 10.83 13.44 -25.75
C GLY A 166 11.33 12.25 -24.93
N PHE A 167 11.83 12.50 -23.72
CA PHE A 167 12.23 11.47 -22.78
C PHE A 167 11.57 11.68 -21.42
N VAL A 168 10.89 10.65 -20.92
CA VAL A 168 10.29 10.65 -19.59
C VAL A 168 11.34 10.22 -18.57
N PRO A 169 11.46 10.92 -17.42
CA PRO A 169 12.28 10.42 -16.31
C PRO A 169 11.76 9.06 -15.81
N PRO A 170 12.58 8.30 -15.05
CA PRO A 170 12.05 7.18 -14.29
C PRO A 170 10.83 7.68 -13.52
N ALA A 171 9.74 6.90 -13.51
CA ALA A 171 8.62 7.22 -12.64
C ALA A 171 9.18 7.44 -11.23
N ALA A 172 8.98 8.62 -10.64
CA ALA A 172 9.55 8.96 -9.36
C ALA A 172 9.24 7.85 -8.32
N ARG A 173 10.13 7.64 -7.37
CA ARG A 173 9.96 6.62 -6.32
C ARG A 173 9.94 7.26 -4.96
N VAL A 174 9.16 6.67 -4.08
CA VAL A 174 8.98 7.11 -2.69
C VAL A 174 9.13 5.90 -1.76
N ALA A 175 9.41 6.16 -0.50
CA ALA A 175 9.46 5.15 0.55
C ALA A 175 8.65 5.59 1.77
N ILE A 176 8.24 4.61 2.58
CA ILE A 176 7.56 4.83 3.86
C ILE A 176 8.07 3.85 4.92
N GLY A 177 8.24 4.32 6.15
CA GLY A 177 8.61 3.57 7.36
C GLY A 177 7.84 4.14 8.56
N ASN A 178 8.05 3.69 9.80
CA ASN A 178 9.35 3.58 10.42
C ASN A 178 9.39 2.50 11.54
N ARG A 179 8.79 2.70 12.72
CA ARG A 179 9.04 1.86 13.90
C ARG A 179 7.76 1.41 14.61
N ILE A 180 7.82 0.20 15.17
CA ILE A 180 6.85 -0.32 16.12
C ILE A 180 7.52 -0.49 17.47
N TRP A 181 6.94 0.09 18.53
CA TRP A 181 7.55 0.05 19.87
C TRP A 181 6.58 -0.32 20.99
N ASN A 182 7.20 -0.68 22.12
CA ASN A 182 6.53 -1.00 23.36
C ASN A 182 6.51 0.25 24.25
N ASP A 183 5.36 0.90 24.33
CA ASP A 183 5.11 2.06 25.19
C ASP A 183 4.82 1.60 26.62
N ASN A 184 5.88 1.17 27.28
CA ASN A 184 5.88 0.78 28.68
C ASN A 184 6.91 1.58 29.49
N GLY A 185 7.25 2.78 29.01
CA GLY A 185 8.19 3.69 29.63
C GLY A 185 7.62 4.40 30.85
N ALA A 186 8.14 5.60 31.11
CA ALA A 186 7.78 6.37 32.30
C ALA A 186 6.30 6.83 32.27
N ASN A 187 5.74 7.03 31.09
CA ASN A 187 4.36 7.39 30.86
C ASN A 187 3.67 6.37 29.93
N THR A 188 3.51 5.14 30.41
CA THR A 188 2.85 4.05 29.66
C THR A 188 1.55 4.49 28.99
N ASN A 189 1.37 4.05 27.74
CA ASN A 189 0.16 4.26 26.94
C ASN A 189 -0.12 5.73 26.63
N ASN A 190 0.92 6.51 26.34
CA ASN A 190 0.78 7.90 25.93
C ASN A 190 1.01 8.12 24.43
N GLY A 191 1.36 7.07 23.67
CA GLY A 191 1.56 7.14 22.23
C GLY A 191 2.82 7.89 21.82
N ILE A 192 3.72 8.18 22.77
CA ILE A 192 4.95 8.95 22.55
C ILE A 192 6.13 8.04 22.87
N LEU A 193 7.05 7.89 21.90
CA LEU A 193 8.26 7.10 22.12
C LEU A 193 9.22 7.79 23.10
N GLU A 194 9.45 7.21 24.27
CA GLU A 194 10.22 7.82 25.35
C GLU A 194 11.43 6.98 25.78
N GLY A 195 12.63 7.59 25.72
CA GLY A 195 13.81 7.08 26.44
C GLY A 195 14.20 5.63 26.10
N ASP A 196 13.94 4.71 27.05
CA ASP A 196 14.34 3.29 27.00
C ASP A 196 13.26 2.37 26.39
N GLU A 197 12.20 2.94 25.81
CA GLU A 197 11.13 2.17 25.17
C GLU A 197 11.65 1.34 24.00
N ALA A 198 11.47 0.03 24.15
CA ALA A 198 12.05 -0.95 23.26
C ALA A 198 11.19 -1.11 21.99
N GLY A 199 11.85 -1.33 20.86
CA GLY A 199 11.14 -1.70 19.64
C GLY A 199 10.64 -3.13 19.70
N ILE A 200 9.58 -3.43 18.96
CA ILE A 200 8.98 -4.77 18.87
C ILE A 200 9.34 -5.37 17.51
N ASP A 201 10.29 -6.30 17.51
CA ASP A 201 10.69 -7.07 16.32
C ASP A 201 9.71 -8.21 16.02
N GLY A 202 9.62 -8.61 14.75
CA GLY A 202 8.82 -9.75 14.29
C GLY A 202 7.38 -9.40 13.91
N VAL A 203 6.94 -8.16 14.10
CA VAL A 203 5.59 -7.70 13.77
C VAL A 203 5.45 -7.61 12.26
N ILE A 204 4.46 -8.29 11.70
CA ILE A 204 4.10 -8.16 10.27
C ILE A 204 3.43 -6.81 10.06
N VAL A 205 3.88 -6.08 9.04
CA VAL A 205 3.29 -4.82 8.58
C VAL A 205 2.89 -4.98 7.11
N GLU A 206 1.67 -4.59 6.78
CA GLU A 206 1.13 -4.64 5.42
C GLU A 206 0.89 -3.22 4.89
N LEU A 207 1.19 -3.01 3.60
CA LEU A 207 0.95 -1.75 2.90
C LEU A 207 -0.14 -1.94 1.84
N TYR A 208 -1.15 -1.10 1.88
CA TYR A 208 -2.27 -1.08 0.92
C TYR A 208 -2.32 0.25 0.18
N ARG A 209 -2.84 0.26 -1.05
CA ARG A 209 -3.25 1.50 -1.71
C ARG A 209 -4.57 1.98 -1.09
N ALA A 210 -4.76 3.30 -1.03
CA ALA A 210 -5.99 3.89 -0.53
C ALA A 210 -7.23 3.31 -1.24
N GLY A 211 -8.24 2.96 -0.46
CA GLY A 211 -9.49 2.35 -0.94
C GLY A 211 -9.46 0.82 -1.07
N GLN A 212 -8.30 0.17 -0.92
CA GLN A 212 -8.24 -1.27 -0.70
C GLN A 212 -8.66 -1.58 0.75
N MET A 213 -9.31 -2.73 0.95
CA MET A 213 -9.77 -3.19 2.26
C MET A 213 -8.83 -4.29 2.78
N PRO A 214 -8.09 -4.06 3.88
CA PRO A 214 -7.30 -5.10 4.54
C PRO A 214 -8.13 -6.37 4.82
N GLY A 215 -7.50 -7.54 4.74
CA GLY A 215 -8.19 -8.83 4.93
C GLY A 215 -9.16 -9.25 3.80
N ARG A 216 -9.48 -8.36 2.84
CA ARG A 216 -10.26 -8.66 1.63
C ARG A 216 -9.41 -8.56 0.37
N ASP A 217 -8.71 -7.45 0.20
CA ASP A 217 -7.82 -7.20 -0.93
C ASP A 217 -6.40 -7.68 -0.59
N ALA A 218 -5.59 -7.97 -1.61
CA ALA A 218 -4.19 -8.33 -1.38
C ALA A 218 -3.36 -7.05 -1.11
N PRO A 219 -2.43 -7.07 -0.13
CA PRO A 219 -1.56 -5.92 0.13
C PRO A 219 -0.65 -5.65 -1.06
N THR A 220 -0.31 -4.38 -1.26
CA THR A 220 0.71 -3.95 -2.24
C THR A 220 2.08 -4.52 -1.88
N ALA A 221 2.40 -4.51 -0.58
CA ALA A 221 3.61 -5.10 -0.05
C ALA A 221 3.39 -5.52 1.41
N SER A 222 4.26 -6.38 1.93
CA SER A 222 4.32 -6.73 3.34
C SER A 222 5.76 -6.86 3.79
N THR A 223 6.04 -6.50 5.03
CA THR A 223 7.36 -6.62 5.65
C THR A 223 7.22 -7.06 7.11
N THR A 224 8.34 -7.21 7.80
CA THR A 224 8.36 -7.58 9.22
C THR A 224 9.35 -6.69 9.95
N THR A 225 8.96 -6.19 11.12
CA THR A 225 9.83 -5.32 11.92
C THR A 225 11.09 -6.06 12.35
N VAL A 226 12.23 -5.38 12.30
CA VAL A 226 13.54 -5.92 12.69
C VAL A 226 14.43 -4.84 13.29
N GLY A 227 15.43 -5.27 14.06
CA GLY A 227 16.53 -4.39 14.46
C GLY A 227 16.13 -3.30 15.45
N GLY A 228 15.10 -3.54 16.26
CA GLY A 228 14.57 -2.55 17.19
C GLY A 228 13.22 -1.98 16.75
N GLY A 229 12.38 -2.80 16.13
CA GLY A 229 11.02 -2.46 15.74
C GLY A 229 10.88 -1.81 14.37
N PHE A 230 11.97 -1.68 13.60
CA PHE A 230 11.95 -0.92 12.36
C PHE A 230 11.39 -1.71 11.19
N TYR A 231 10.62 -1.03 10.34
CA TYR A 231 10.11 -1.52 9.08
C TYR A 231 10.24 -0.43 8.00
N GLN A 232 10.23 -0.84 6.74
CA GLN A 232 10.26 0.08 5.60
C GLN A 232 9.66 -0.59 4.36
N PHE A 233 9.07 0.24 3.51
CA PHE A 233 8.66 -0.06 2.15
C PHE A 233 9.35 0.94 1.23
N ASP A 234 10.10 0.44 0.24
CA ASP A 234 10.91 1.24 -0.68
C ASP A 234 10.50 0.97 -2.13
N ASP A 235 11.01 1.76 -3.08
CA ASP A 235 10.70 1.64 -4.52
C ASP A 235 9.19 1.70 -4.83
N LEU A 236 8.44 2.48 -4.04
CA LEU A 236 7.01 2.69 -4.26
C LEU A 236 6.78 3.76 -5.32
N ARG A 237 5.72 3.62 -6.11
CA ARG A 237 5.24 4.74 -6.94
C ARG A 237 4.51 5.75 -6.06
N PRO A 238 4.62 7.07 -6.33
CA PRO A 238 3.80 8.09 -5.71
C PRO A 238 2.31 7.74 -5.73
N GLY A 239 1.61 8.19 -4.70
CA GLY A 239 0.19 7.99 -4.51
C GLY A 239 -0.18 7.72 -3.05
N GLN A 240 -1.45 7.39 -2.84
CA GLN A 240 -2.03 7.26 -1.52
C GLN A 240 -1.97 5.83 -0.99
N TYR A 241 -1.47 5.67 0.24
CA TYR A 241 -1.25 4.38 0.89
C TYR A 241 -1.80 4.35 2.31
N GLN A 242 -2.05 3.15 2.83
CA GLN A 242 -2.43 2.90 4.22
C GLN A 242 -1.61 1.72 4.75
N LEU A 243 -1.12 1.85 5.97
CA LEU A 243 -0.44 0.78 6.69
C LEU A 243 -1.44 0.00 7.53
N HIS A 244 -1.18 -1.29 7.69
CA HIS A 244 -2.03 -2.21 8.45
C HIS A 244 -1.20 -3.23 9.23
N ILE A 245 -1.48 -3.34 10.53
CA ILE A 245 -0.96 -4.36 11.43
C ILE A 245 -2.03 -5.45 11.57
N PRO A 246 -1.89 -6.58 10.86
CA PRO A 246 -2.92 -7.63 10.88
C PRO A 246 -3.08 -8.23 12.28
N VAL A 247 -4.31 -8.61 12.62
CA VAL A 247 -4.69 -9.20 13.92
C VAL A 247 -3.93 -10.48 14.25
N ALA A 248 -3.40 -11.17 13.23
CA ALA A 248 -2.53 -12.33 13.41
C ALA A 248 -1.30 -12.01 14.29
N ASN A 249 -0.82 -10.76 14.32
CA ASN A 249 0.27 -10.36 15.21
C ASN A 249 -0.09 -10.47 16.70
N PHE A 250 -1.39 -10.49 17.04
CA PHE A 250 -1.92 -10.53 18.40
C PHE A 250 -2.38 -11.93 18.82
N ASP A 251 -2.22 -12.93 17.96
CA ASP A 251 -2.52 -14.33 18.30
C ASP A 251 -1.53 -14.85 19.36
N VAL A 252 -1.92 -15.90 20.09
CA VAL A 252 -1.10 -16.46 21.16
C VAL A 252 0.30 -16.84 20.65
N GLY A 253 1.34 -16.32 21.31
CA GLY A 253 2.74 -16.54 20.95
C GLY A 253 3.26 -15.71 19.78
N GLN A 254 2.46 -14.78 19.24
CA GLN A 254 2.89 -13.80 18.24
C GLN A 254 3.45 -12.53 18.91
N PRO A 255 4.14 -11.65 18.16
CA PRO A 255 4.89 -10.53 18.75
C PRO A 255 4.06 -9.56 19.59
N LEU A 256 2.77 -9.39 19.27
CA LEU A 256 1.82 -8.53 19.98
C LEU A 256 0.83 -9.33 20.85
N ASP A 257 1.15 -10.58 21.20
CA ASP A 257 0.37 -11.36 22.15
C ASP A 257 0.29 -10.67 23.52
N GLY A 258 -0.92 -10.37 23.95
CA GLY A 258 -1.18 -9.65 25.20
C GLY A 258 -0.93 -8.14 25.16
N PHE A 259 -0.73 -7.55 23.97
CA PHE A 259 -0.62 -6.11 23.79
C PHE A 259 -1.97 -5.48 23.39
N ALA A 260 -2.15 -4.21 23.76
CA ALA A 260 -3.17 -3.32 23.25
C ALA A 260 -2.53 -2.18 22.43
N THR A 261 -3.31 -1.53 21.58
CA THR A 261 -2.91 -0.28 20.91
C THR A 261 -2.73 0.81 21.94
N CYS A 262 -1.76 1.69 21.72
CA CYS A 262 -1.67 2.89 22.53
C CYS A 262 -2.85 3.83 22.26
N THR A 263 -3.03 4.80 23.15
CA THR A 263 -3.93 5.92 22.94
C THR A 263 -3.19 7.09 22.32
N GLY A 264 -3.91 7.91 21.57
CA GLY A 264 -3.38 9.18 21.06
C GLY A 264 -3.01 9.18 19.59
N ALA A 265 -3.66 8.35 18.77
CA ALA A 265 -3.49 8.32 17.33
C ALA A 265 -3.31 9.72 16.72
N GLY A 266 -2.11 9.91 16.19
CA GLY A 266 -1.73 10.97 15.28
C GLY A 266 -2.68 11.02 14.11
N ILE A 267 -3.07 12.23 13.75
CA ILE A 267 -3.98 12.48 12.62
C ILE A 267 -3.24 13.06 11.41
N ASP A 268 -1.93 13.24 11.54
CA ASP A 268 -1.12 13.93 10.56
C ASP A 268 0.01 13.02 10.03
N GLU A 269 0.70 13.58 9.04
CA GLU A 269 1.70 12.94 8.18
C GLU A 269 3.06 13.62 8.34
N VAL A 270 3.19 14.51 9.34
CA VAL A 270 4.23 15.55 9.38
C VAL A 270 4.93 15.59 10.75
N SER A 271 4.23 15.18 11.79
CA SER A 271 4.78 14.98 13.11
C SER A 271 5.55 13.66 13.11
N ASP A 272 6.85 13.73 13.39
CA ASP A 272 7.73 12.57 13.55
C ASP A 272 8.66 12.80 14.76
N GLN A 273 9.29 11.71 15.18
CA GLN A 273 10.22 11.52 16.29
C GLN A 273 9.62 11.80 17.65
N ASN A 274 9.03 10.77 18.24
CA ASN A 274 8.62 10.78 19.64
C ASN A 274 7.55 11.86 19.91
N VAL A 275 6.66 12.11 18.95
CA VAL A 275 5.60 13.11 19.08
C VAL A 275 4.23 12.43 19.14
N ASP A 276 4.04 11.40 18.33
CA ASP A 276 2.80 10.62 18.23
C ASP A 276 3.06 9.22 17.64
N GLU A 277 1.96 8.50 17.43
CA GLU A 277 1.85 7.19 16.80
C GLU A 277 0.70 7.24 15.77
N ASN A 278 0.72 6.48 14.68
CA ASN A 278 -0.23 6.64 13.57
C ASN A 278 -1.22 5.47 13.44
N GLY A 279 -1.28 4.57 14.42
CA GLY A 279 -2.22 3.46 14.47
C GLY A 279 -3.57 3.89 15.04
N GLN A 280 -4.67 3.42 14.46
CA GLN A 280 -5.99 3.66 15.06
C GLN A 280 -6.15 2.91 16.39
N ASP A 281 -6.64 3.59 17.42
CA ASP A 281 -6.91 3.05 18.77
C ASP A 281 -7.95 1.90 18.80
N THR A 282 -8.57 1.56 17.67
CA THR A 282 -9.59 0.50 17.57
C THR A 282 -9.29 -0.43 16.42
N MET A 283 -9.38 -1.74 16.68
CA MET A 283 -9.27 -2.75 15.62
C MET A 283 -10.41 -2.61 14.61
N VAL A 284 -10.03 -2.43 13.35
CA VAL A 284 -10.93 -2.42 12.20
C VAL A 284 -10.44 -3.42 11.18
N THR A 285 -11.39 -4.14 10.58
CA THR A 285 -11.10 -5.09 9.48
C THR A 285 -10.05 -6.16 9.83
N GLY A 286 -10.02 -6.59 11.09
CA GLY A 286 -9.10 -7.65 11.53
C GLY A 286 -7.65 -7.17 11.70
N GLY A 287 -7.43 -5.95 12.17
CA GLY A 287 -6.13 -5.44 12.57
C GLY A 287 -6.18 -3.95 12.94
N ILE A 288 -5.02 -3.31 13.03
CA ILE A 288 -4.87 -1.87 13.28
C ILE A 288 -4.42 -1.20 12.00
N SER A 289 -5.15 -0.21 11.52
CA SER A 289 -4.79 0.55 10.33
C SER A 289 -4.34 1.95 10.70
N SER A 290 -3.52 2.55 9.86
CA SER A 290 -3.22 3.98 9.93
C SER A 290 -4.25 4.84 9.21
N ASN A 291 -4.09 6.16 9.28
CA ASN A 291 -4.58 7.10 8.27
C ASN A 291 -3.94 6.85 6.89
N VAL A 292 -4.42 7.58 5.88
CA VAL A 292 -3.92 7.48 4.51
C VAL A 292 -2.77 8.45 4.30
N PHE A 293 -1.61 7.90 3.99
CA PHE A 293 -0.39 8.62 3.62
C PHE A 293 -0.42 8.99 2.14
N ASP A 294 -0.24 10.26 1.79
CA ASP A 294 -0.13 10.71 0.40
C ASP A 294 1.33 10.89 0.00
N LEU A 295 1.91 9.85 -0.57
CA LEU A 295 3.33 9.83 -0.88
C LEU A 295 3.61 10.49 -2.23
N GLN A 296 4.40 11.56 -2.23
CA GLN A 296 4.76 12.37 -3.38
C GLN A 296 6.27 12.64 -3.40
N SER A 297 6.88 12.43 -4.55
CA SER A 297 8.32 12.70 -4.70
C SER A 297 8.65 14.19 -4.54
N GLY A 298 9.69 14.47 -3.75
CA GLY A 298 10.20 15.78 -3.42
C GLY A 298 9.31 16.56 -2.43
N ALA A 299 8.31 15.91 -1.85
CA ALA A 299 7.29 16.54 -1.01
C ALA A 299 7.00 15.80 0.29
N GLU A 300 7.74 14.72 0.60
CA GLU A 300 7.69 14.11 1.93
C GLU A 300 8.23 15.07 3.00
N PRO A 301 7.87 14.86 4.28
CA PRO A 301 8.51 15.57 5.38
C PRO A 301 10.04 15.36 5.36
N THR A 302 10.76 16.29 6.00
CA THR A 302 12.22 16.28 6.02
C THR A 302 12.73 16.50 7.42
N GLY A 303 13.89 15.91 7.74
CA GLY A 303 14.51 16.00 9.07
C GLY A 303 14.14 14.86 10.03
N GLU A 304 13.41 13.86 9.56
CA GLU A 304 13.21 12.56 10.21
C GLU A 304 14.53 11.82 10.46
N ASP A 305 14.54 10.90 11.42
CA ASP A 305 15.71 10.02 11.64
C ASP A 305 15.66 8.87 10.65
N GLN A 306 16.37 9.02 9.53
CA GLN A 306 16.49 8.00 8.50
C GLN A 306 17.72 7.10 8.67
N SER A 307 18.32 7.03 9.86
CA SER A 307 19.54 6.24 10.08
C SER A 307 19.38 4.74 9.82
N ASN A 308 18.14 4.23 9.88
CA ASN A 308 17.75 2.85 9.56
C ASN A 308 17.27 2.65 8.12
N TYR A 309 17.14 3.71 7.31
CA TYR A 309 16.76 3.56 5.90
C TYR A 309 17.87 2.88 5.11
N THR A 310 17.52 1.77 4.45
CA THR A 310 18.48 0.97 3.68
C THR A 310 18.47 1.25 2.17
N GLY A 311 17.54 2.09 1.70
CA GLY A 311 17.45 2.49 0.30
C GLY A 311 18.38 3.66 -0.05
N ALA A 312 18.12 4.27 -1.20
CA ALA A 312 18.97 5.33 -1.76
C ALA A 312 18.21 6.61 -2.16
N LEU A 313 16.90 6.67 -1.88
CA LEU A 313 16.10 7.86 -2.13
C LEU A 313 16.55 9.03 -1.23
N PRO A 314 16.44 10.28 -1.71
CA PRO A 314 16.69 11.46 -0.87
C PRO A 314 15.61 11.60 0.21
N ASP A 315 15.94 12.32 1.28
CA ASP A 315 15.06 12.57 2.44
C ASP A 315 13.64 13.01 2.04
N ALA A 316 13.53 13.94 1.10
CA ALA A 316 12.26 14.48 0.60
C ALA A 316 11.42 13.49 -0.25
N ASP A 317 11.90 12.27 -0.47
CA ASP A 317 11.19 11.16 -1.12
C ASP A 317 10.88 10.01 -0.13
N VAL A 318 11.23 10.15 1.14
CA VAL A 318 11.14 9.09 2.16
C VAL A 318 10.34 9.60 3.35
N ASN A 319 9.16 9.02 3.57
CA ASN A 319 8.30 9.38 4.70
C ASN A 319 8.52 8.44 5.88
N PHE A 320 9.29 8.87 6.88
CA PHE A 320 9.62 8.06 8.05
C PHE A 320 8.81 8.45 9.29
N THR A 321 7.65 9.07 9.08
CA THR A 321 6.75 9.52 10.14
C THR A 321 5.76 8.45 10.59
N ALA A 322 5.60 7.34 9.86
CA ALA A 322 4.57 6.35 10.16
C ALA A 322 5.02 5.36 11.24
N ASP A 323 4.69 5.64 12.50
CA ASP A 323 5.03 4.78 13.62
C ASP A 323 3.79 4.11 14.21
N PHE A 324 3.97 2.97 14.89
CA PHE A 324 2.88 2.30 15.62
C PHE A 324 3.28 1.98 17.05
N CYS A 325 2.37 2.28 17.95
CA CYS A 325 2.58 2.08 19.37
C CYS A 325 1.71 0.95 19.92
N PHE A 326 2.33 0.08 20.73
CA PHE A 326 1.60 -0.92 21.50
C PHE A 326 2.12 -0.97 22.93
N TYR A 327 1.26 -1.30 23.89
CA TYR A 327 1.68 -1.50 25.28
C TYR A 327 1.06 -2.78 25.86
N PRO A 328 1.71 -3.42 26.85
CA PRO A 328 1.14 -4.53 27.59
C PRO A 328 0.30 -3.97 28.76
N PRO A 329 -1.04 -3.89 28.65
CA PRO A 329 -1.86 -3.38 29.75
C PRO A 329 -1.67 -4.24 31.00
N THR A 330 -1.81 -3.62 32.17
CA THR A 330 -1.79 -4.33 33.46
C THR A 330 -3.18 -4.73 33.92
N GLU A 331 -4.19 -3.97 33.53
CA GLU A 331 -5.59 -4.27 33.79
C GLU A 331 -6.09 -5.33 32.82
N ARG A 332 -7.12 -6.08 33.23
CA ARG A 332 -7.71 -7.15 32.45
C ARG A 332 -9.23 -7.06 32.57
N VAL A 333 -9.89 -7.56 31.54
CA VAL A 333 -11.35 -7.64 31.47
C VAL A 333 -11.79 -9.10 31.33
N ALA A 334 -13.06 -9.36 31.60
CA ALA A 334 -13.69 -10.66 31.38
C ALA A 334 -15.06 -10.51 30.72
N ILE A 335 -15.51 -11.56 30.04
CA ILE A 335 -16.84 -11.64 29.42
C ILE A 335 -17.48 -13.01 29.68
N GLY A 336 -18.79 -13.01 29.92
CA GLY A 336 -19.65 -14.18 30.17
C GLY A 336 -21.05 -13.93 29.59
N ASN A 337 -22.06 -14.76 29.83
CA ASN A 337 -22.32 -15.44 31.10
C ASN A 337 -23.05 -16.79 30.93
N LEU A 338 -24.20 -16.85 30.25
CA LEU A 338 -25.09 -18.00 30.29
C LEU A 338 -25.51 -18.52 28.90
N VAL A 339 -25.64 -19.85 28.78
CA VAL A 339 -26.40 -20.51 27.71
C VAL A 339 -27.59 -21.25 28.31
N TRP A 340 -28.80 -21.07 27.80
CA TRP A 340 -30.00 -21.73 28.32
C TRP A 340 -30.94 -22.26 27.25
N ILE A 341 -31.91 -23.06 27.72
CA ILE A 341 -33.01 -23.59 26.92
C ILE A 341 -34.27 -22.76 27.18
N ASP A 342 -34.68 -21.99 26.17
CA ASP A 342 -35.81 -21.06 26.15
C ASP A 342 -37.09 -21.81 25.72
N ASP A 343 -37.51 -22.79 26.53
CA ASP A 343 -38.64 -23.67 26.24
C ASP A 343 -39.95 -23.29 26.95
N GLY A 344 -39.98 -22.15 27.64
CA GLY A 344 -41.11 -21.66 28.41
C GLY A 344 -41.45 -22.50 29.64
N ALA A 345 -40.50 -23.31 30.13
CA ALA A 345 -40.73 -24.13 31.31
C ALA A 345 -41.17 -23.29 32.52
N GLY A 346 -41.97 -23.89 33.41
CA GLY A 346 -42.30 -23.25 34.69
C GLY A 346 -43.27 -22.07 34.63
N GLY A 347 -43.90 -21.83 33.48
CA GLY A 347 -44.81 -20.69 33.27
C GLY A 347 -44.16 -19.50 32.58
N GLY A 348 -42.97 -19.71 32.00
CA GLY A 348 -42.30 -18.82 31.09
C GLY A 348 -42.93 -18.75 29.69
N VAL A 349 -42.31 -17.99 28.79
CA VAL A 349 -42.73 -17.85 27.39
C VAL A 349 -41.61 -18.30 26.47
N ALA A 350 -41.75 -19.49 25.89
CA ALA A 350 -40.77 -20.02 24.95
C ALA A 350 -40.50 -19.06 23.78
N ASP A 351 -39.25 -19.07 23.31
CA ASP A 351 -38.76 -18.34 22.13
C ASP A 351 -38.92 -16.82 22.27
N ASN A 352 -38.74 -16.28 23.48
CA ASN A 352 -38.83 -14.85 23.75
C ASN A 352 -37.47 -14.19 24.02
N GLY A 353 -36.38 -14.97 24.08
CA GLY A 353 -35.04 -14.47 24.37
C GLY A 353 -34.84 -14.04 25.82
N ILE A 354 -35.73 -14.39 26.74
CA ILE A 354 -35.69 -14.01 28.16
C ILE A 354 -35.66 -15.29 28.99
N LEU A 355 -34.66 -15.49 29.85
CA LEU A 355 -34.68 -16.63 30.77
C LEU A 355 -35.75 -16.42 31.86
N ASP A 356 -36.89 -17.11 31.74
CA ASP A 356 -38.02 -16.97 32.66
C ASP A 356 -38.66 -18.31 33.10
N GLY A 357 -39.60 -18.22 34.06
CA GLY A 357 -40.24 -19.40 34.64
C GLY A 357 -39.27 -20.35 35.36
N THR A 358 -39.09 -21.55 34.81
CA THR A 358 -38.13 -22.56 35.28
C THR A 358 -37.31 -23.15 34.14
N GLU A 359 -37.04 -22.33 33.13
CA GLU A 359 -36.07 -22.64 32.08
C GLU A 359 -34.70 -22.96 32.68
N VAL A 360 -33.90 -23.75 31.96
CA VAL A 360 -32.67 -24.34 32.49
C VAL A 360 -31.47 -24.00 31.62
N GLY A 361 -30.35 -23.74 32.27
CA GLY A 361 -29.07 -23.59 31.59
C GLY A 361 -28.61 -24.88 30.89
N ALA A 362 -27.89 -24.72 29.79
CA ALA A 362 -27.38 -25.78 28.95
C ALA A 362 -25.88 -26.02 29.21
N ASP A 363 -25.55 -27.04 29.99
CA ASP A 363 -24.16 -27.47 30.23
C ASP A 363 -23.54 -28.20 29.02
N GLY A 364 -22.21 -28.12 28.89
CA GLY A 364 -21.42 -28.84 27.90
C GLY A 364 -21.32 -28.17 26.53
N VAL A 365 -21.89 -26.98 26.35
CA VAL A 365 -21.84 -26.19 25.11
C VAL A 365 -20.44 -25.61 24.96
N SER A 366 -19.78 -25.86 23.82
CA SER A 366 -18.46 -25.30 23.52
C SER A 366 -18.59 -23.90 22.93
N LEU A 367 -17.90 -22.93 23.54
CA LEU A 367 -17.83 -21.54 23.05
C LEU A 367 -16.39 -21.14 22.75
N ALA A 368 -16.25 -20.24 21.80
CA ALA A 368 -14.99 -19.61 21.44
C ALA A 368 -15.13 -18.08 21.48
N LEU A 369 -14.12 -17.39 22.01
CA LEU A 369 -14.03 -15.95 21.99
C LEU A 369 -13.16 -15.53 20.80
N TYR A 370 -13.63 -14.59 20.00
CA TYR A 370 -12.91 -14.03 18.86
C TYR A 370 -12.77 -12.52 19.02
N ARG A 371 -11.68 -11.95 18.51
CA ARG A 371 -11.59 -10.50 18.30
C ARG A 371 -12.52 -10.09 17.16
N CYS A 372 -13.12 -8.92 17.26
CA CYS A 372 -13.93 -8.38 16.19
C CYS A 372 -13.09 -8.15 14.91
N GLY A 373 -13.69 -8.50 13.76
CA GLY A 373 -12.97 -8.55 12.48
C GLY A 373 -12.29 -9.89 12.16
N VAL A 374 -12.14 -10.79 13.14
CA VAL A 374 -11.70 -12.17 12.89
C VAL A 374 -12.91 -13.04 12.55
N GLN A 375 -12.90 -13.74 11.41
CA GLN A 375 -14.00 -14.61 11.03
C GLN A 375 -13.96 -15.96 11.80
N ALA A 376 -15.03 -16.27 12.54
CA ALA A 376 -15.19 -17.54 13.25
C ALA A 376 -15.10 -18.76 12.31
N GLY A 377 -14.44 -19.81 12.78
CA GLY A 377 -14.18 -21.02 11.99
C GLY A 377 -13.10 -20.89 10.90
N VAL A 378 -12.55 -19.69 10.68
CA VAL A 378 -11.42 -19.43 9.79
C VAL A 378 -10.21 -18.93 10.58
N GLY A 379 -10.39 -17.88 11.38
CA GLY A 379 -9.34 -17.33 12.23
C GLY A 379 -9.14 -18.09 13.54
N THR A 380 -8.08 -17.74 14.26
CA THR A 380 -7.76 -18.31 15.58
C THR A 380 -8.63 -17.64 16.65
N PRO A 381 -9.33 -18.40 17.52
CA PRO A 381 -9.99 -17.82 18.67
C PRO A 381 -8.96 -17.38 19.72
N VAL A 382 -9.28 -16.30 20.43
CA VAL A 382 -8.51 -15.79 21.58
C VAL A 382 -8.52 -16.83 22.71
N SER A 383 -9.68 -17.42 22.96
CA SER A 383 -9.85 -18.43 23.99
C SER A 383 -11.05 -19.33 23.69
N ASN A 384 -11.12 -20.48 24.36
CA ASN A 384 -12.22 -21.42 24.25
C ASN A 384 -12.67 -21.82 25.66
N THR A 385 -13.97 -22.07 25.82
CA THR A 385 -14.55 -22.53 27.09
C THR A 385 -15.71 -23.48 26.83
N VAL A 386 -16.21 -24.11 27.89
CA VAL A 386 -17.37 -25.01 27.85
C VAL A 386 -18.30 -24.65 29.00
N THR A 387 -19.60 -24.52 28.73
CA THR A 387 -20.58 -24.20 29.78
C THR A 387 -20.63 -25.29 30.84
N ALA A 388 -20.79 -24.89 32.10
CA ALA A 388 -20.92 -25.80 33.23
C ALA A 388 -21.70 -25.15 34.39
N GLY A 389 -22.20 -25.99 35.31
CA GLY A 389 -22.79 -25.49 36.55
C GLY A 389 -24.15 -24.84 36.36
N GLY A 390 -24.89 -25.20 35.31
CA GLY A 390 -26.17 -24.60 34.97
C GLY A 390 -26.08 -23.64 33.79
N GLY A 391 -25.28 -23.96 32.77
CA GLY A 391 -25.17 -23.21 31.53
C GLY A 391 -24.13 -22.09 31.53
N PHE A 392 -23.42 -21.87 32.64
CA PHE A 392 -22.54 -20.72 32.79
C PHE A 392 -21.19 -20.90 32.09
N TYR A 393 -20.66 -19.82 31.54
CA TYR A 393 -19.35 -19.72 30.94
C TYR A 393 -18.69 -18.37 31.25
N GLN A 394 -17.37 -18.32 31.11
CA GLN A 394 -16.59 -17.09 31.23
C GLN A 394 -15.32 -17.19 30.40
N PHE A 395 -14.89 -16.05 29.86
CA PHE A 395 -13.56 -15.80 29.35
C PHE A 395 -12.93 -14.72 30.23
N ASP A 396 -11.83 -15.06 30.90
CA ASP A 396 -11.23 -14.24 31.94
C ASP A 396 -9.81 -13.81 31.55
N THR A 397 -9.27 -12.80 32.24
CA THR A 397 -7.90 -12.29 32.05
C THR A 397 -7.62 -11.79 30.62
N LEU A 398 -8.61 -11.18 29.97
CA LEU A 398 -8.50 -10.64 28.62
C LEU A 398 -7.85 -9.26 28.62
N VAL A 399 -7.14 -8.94 27.55
CA VAL A 399 -6.71 -7.56 27.26
C VAL A 399 -7.92 -6.75 26.79
N GLN A 400 -7.95 -5.45 27.08
CA GLN A 400 -8.98 -4.55 26.57
C GLN A 400 -9.13 -4.66 25.04
N GLY A 401 -10.33 -4.42 24.53
CA GLY A 401 -10.61 -4.41 23.10
C GLY A 401 -11.96 -5.01 22.73
N SER A 402 -12.19 -5.15 21.43
CA SER A 402 -13.48 -5.57 20.90
C SER A 402 -13.52 -7.08 20.58
N TYR A 403 -14.47 -7.79 21.17
CA TYR A 403 -14.62 -9.25 21.08
C TYR A 403 -16.05 -9.67 20.75
N TYR A 404 -16.23 -10.89 20.26
CA TYR A 404 -17.55 -11.52 20.20
C TYR A 404 -17.44 -12.99 20.64
N VAL A 405 -18.52 -13.49 21.23
CA VAL A 405 -18.64 -14.88 21.65
C VAL A 405 -19.29 -15.70 20.55
N HIS A 406 -18.77 -16.89 20.32
CA HIS A 406 -19.21 -17.77 19.25
C HIS A 406 -19.57 -19.17 19.77
N VAL A 407 -20.82 -19.58 19.57
CA VAL A 407 -21.31 -20.94 19.79
C VAL A 407 -21.03 -21.77 18.54
N ALA A 408 -20.07 -22.68 18.65
CA ALA A 408 -19.57 -23.46 17.53
C ALA A 408 -20.67 -24.35 16.89
N PRO A 409 -20.63 -24.57 15.56
CA PRO A 409 -21.64 -25.36 14.84
C PRO A 409 -21.62 -26.84 15.26
N ALA A 410 -20.50 -27.30 15.84
CA ALA A 410 -20.38 -28.65 16.40
C ALA A 410 -21.40 -28.90 17.52
N ASN A 411 -21.84 -27.89 18.27
CA ASN A 411 -22.84 -28.05 19.34
C ASN A 411 -24.21 -28.52 18.83
N PHE A 412 -24.51 -28.32 17.55
CA PHE A 412 -25.78 -28.68 16.90
C PHE A 412 -25.74 -30.05 16.20
N ALA A 413 -24.59 -30.74 16.23
CA ALA A 413 -24.48 -32.08 15.67
C ALA A 413 -25.25 -33.12 16.52
N ALA A 414 -25.65 -34.24 15.90
CA ALA A 414 -26.40 -35.28 16.59
C ALA A 414 -25.66 -35.79 17.85
N GLY A 415 -26.33 -35.71 19.00
CA GLY A 415 -25.77 -36.15 20.29
C GLY A 415 -24.97 -35.08 21.05
N GLN A 416 -24.92 -33.85 20.52
CA GLN A 416 -24.31 -32.69 21.17
C GLN A 416 -25.38 -31.88 21.94
N PRO A 417 -24.96 -30.98 22.85
CA PRO A 417 -25.88 -30.30 23.77
C PRO A 417 -27.02 -29.56 23.07
N LEU A 418 -26.78 -28.98 21.89
CA LEU A 418 -27.74 -28.17 21.14
C LEU A 418 -28.29 -28.88 19.88
N ALA A 419 -28.19 -30.20 19.79
CA ALA A 419 -28.47 -30.98 18.56
C ALA A 419 -29.87 -30.81 17.92
N ARG A 420 -30.82 -30.19 18.63
CA ARG A 420 -32.22 -30.04 18.22
C ARG A 420 -32.75 -28.63 18.42
N TYR A 421 -31.88 -27.72 18.81
CA TYR A 421 -32.26 -26.36 19.15
C TYR A 421 -31.81 -25.42 18.03
N VAL A 422 -32.52 -24.31 17.92
CA VAL A 422 -32.10 -23.14 17.15
C VAL A 422 -31.94 -21.96 18.10
N SER A 423 -31.22 -20.92 17.69
CA SER A 423 -31.14 -19.68 18.47
C SER A 423 -32.56 -19.16 18.69
N SER A 424 -32.88 -18.74 19.91
CA SER A 424 -34.14 -18.09 20.24
C SER A 424 -34.32 -16.81 19.42
N THR A 425 -35.56 -16.35 19.33
CA THR A 425 -35.87 -15.02 18.82
C THR A 425 -35.82 -14.01 19.95
N GLY A 426 -34.99 -12.98 19.81
CA GLY A 426 -34.96 -11.88 20.78
C GLY A 426 -33.59 -11.25 20.90
N GLN A 427 -33.15 -10.49 19.91
CA GLN A 427 -31.79 -9.93 19.94
C GLN A 427 -31.63 -8.78 20.94
N GLY A 428 -31.00 -9.10 22.05
CA GLY A 428 -30.18 -8.19 22.83
C GLY A 428 -29.07 -7.61 21.97
N ALA A 429 -29.29 -6.38 21.51
CA ALA A 429 -28.33 -5.68 20.67
C ALA A 429 -27.38 -4.79 21.49
N ASP A 430 -27.55 -4.70 22.81
CA ASP A 430 -26.78 -3.83 23.68
C ASP A 430 -26.02 -4.59 24.76
N GLU A 431 -25.03 -3.89 25.31
CA GLU A 431 -24.13 -4.32 26.37
C GLU A 431 -24.68 -4.00 27.77
N LEU A 432 -25.95 -3.59 27.86
CA LEU A 432 -26.47 -2.84 29.02
C LEU A 432 -27.55 -3.58 29.79
N SER A 433 -28.21 -4.54 29.16
CA SER A 433 -29.24 -5.37 29.74
C SER A 433 -28.62 -6.62 30.35
N ASP A 434 -28.83 -6.82 31.66
CA ASP A 434 -28.25 -7.94 32.40
C ASP A 434 -29.18 -9.15 32.49
N GLN A 435 -28.55 -10.32 32.67
CA GLN A 435 -29.08 -11.54 33.27
C GLN A 435 -30.54 -11.84 33.00
N ASN A 436 -30.74 -12.55 31.90
CA ASN A 436 -32.02 -13.14 31.51
C ASN A 436 -32.98 -12.19 30.81
N ALA A 437 -32.64 -10.91 30.67
CA ALA A 437 -33.54 -9.94 30.04
C ALA A 437 -33.51 -9.98 28.51
N ASP A 438 -32.49 -10.59 27.92
CA ASP A 438 -32.29 -10.75 26.48
C ASP A 438 -31.27 -11.85 26.16
N GLU A 439 -31.20 -12.22 24.86
CA GLU A 439 -30.18 -13.11 24.31
C GLU A 439 -29.42 -12.39 23.19
N ASN A 440 -28.11 -12.61 23.07
CA ASN A 440 -27.27 -11.87 22.13
C ASN A 440 -26.89 -12.68 20.90
N GLY A 441 -27.39 -13.90 20.75
CA GLY A 441 -27.11 -14.78 19.63
C GLY A 441 -27.80 -14.33 18.34
N GLY A 442 -27.11 -14.45 17.21
CA GLY A 442 -27.77 -14.27 15.93
C GLY A 442 -28.86 -15.35 15.69
N ASP A 443 -30.12 -14.93 15.54
CA ASP A 443 -31.32 -15.78 15.32
C ASP A 443 -31.19 -16.74 14.12
N THR A 444 -30.29 -16.43 13.17
CA THR A 444 -30.07 -17.27 12.00
C THR A 444 -28.89 -18.20 12.23
N LEU A 445 -29.17 -19.49 12.44
CA LEU A 445 -28.12 -20.50 12.44
C LEU A 445 -27.43 -20.55 11.07
N THR A 446 -26.15 -20.18 11.06
CA THR A 446 -25.32 -20.23 9.86
C THR A 446 -24.53 -21.54 9.83
N VAL A 447 -23.92 -21.87 8.68
CA VAL A 447 -22.97 -23.01 8.61
C VAL A 447 -21.78 -22.84 9.56
N VAL A 448 -21.50 -21.60 9.97
CA VAL A 448 -20.40 -21.29 10.88
C VAL A 448 -20.82 -21.28 12.34
N GLY A 449 -22.10 -21.47 12.71
CA GLY A 449 -22.59 -21.45 14.11
C GLY A 449 -23.46 -20.23 14.42
N VAL A 450 -23.54 -19.86 15.71
CA VAL A 450 -24.25 -18.68 16.23
C VAL A 450 -23.22 -17.78 16.92
N SER A 451 -23.22 -16.48 16.61
CA SER A 451 -22.31 -15.50 17.21
C SER A 451 -23.09 -14.36 17.82
N SER A 452 -22.50 -13.73 18.83
CA SER A 452 -22.96 -12.46 19.34
C SER A 452 -22.55 -11.27 18.45
N ASN A 453 -23.07 -10.09 18.76
CA ASN A 453 -22.46 -8.83 18.33
C ASN A 453 -21.09 -8.61 18.99
N CYS A 454 -20.43 -7.52 18.63
CA CYS A 454 -19.14 -7.11 19.21
C CYS A 454 -19.33 -6.36 20.54
N PHE A 455 -18.65 -6.84 21.56
CA PHE A 455 -18.52 -6.31 22.92
C PHE A 455 -17.21 -5.53 22.98
N ASP A 456 -17.27 -4.23 23.29
CA ASP A 456 -16.07 -3.42 23.52
C ASP A 456 -15.72 -3.44 25.00
N LEU A 457 -14.71 -4.24 25.35
CA LEU A 457 -14.34 -4.46 26.74
C LEU A 457 -13.21 -3.52 27.16
N GLN A 458 -13.49 -2.65 28.12
CA GLN A 458 -12.65 -1.57 28.59
C GLN A 458 -12.54 -1.56 30.12
N PRO A 459 -11.32 -1.50 30.68
CA PRO A 459 -11.15 -1.56 32.11
C PRO A 459 -11.88 -0.46 32.89
N ASN A 460 -12.48 -0.84 34.02
CA ASN A 460 -13.21 0.02 34.97
C ASN A 460 -14.39 0.77 34.33
N SER A 461 -14.96 0.22 33.27
CA SER A 461 -16.09 0.83 32.55
C SER A 461 -17.17 -0.15 32.12
N GLU A 462 -17.03 -1.44 32.47
CA GLU A 462 -18.07 -2.43 32.27
C GLU A 462 -19.29 -2.15 33.15
N VAL A 463 -20.41 -2.79 32.82
CA VAL A 463 -21.70 -2.57 33.49
C VAL A 463 -21.67 -3.06 34.95
N SER A 464 -21.70 -2.12 35.89
CA SER A 464 -21.43 -2.40 37.32
C SER A 464 -22.68 -2.74 38.17
N ALA A 465 -23.58 -3.59 37.68
CA ALA A 465 -24.80 -3.98 38.42
C ALA A 465 -25.30 -5.39 38.11
N GLU A 466 -24.49 -6.17 37.40
CA GLU A 466 -24.80 -7.55 37.04
C GLU A 466 -24.62 -8.46 38.26
N ASP A 467 -25.35 -9.57 38.33
CA ASP A 467 -25.08 -10.62 39.32
C ASP A 467 -23.99 -11.55 38.78
N GLN A 468 -22.82 -11.36 39.40
CA GLN A 468 -21.59 -12.09 39.14
C GLN A 468 -21.36 -13.20 40.18
N SER A 469 -22.40 -13.73 40.81
CA SER A 469 -22.26 -14.78 41.84
C SER A 469 -21.64 -16.08 41.33
N ASN A 470 -21.65 -16.30 40.02
CA ASN A 470 -21.01 -17.39 39.31
C ASN A 470 -19.60 -17.04 38.78
N TYR A 471 -19.15 -15.79 38.88
CA TYR A 471 -17.80 -15.41 38.48
C TYR A 471 -16.78 -16.04 39.42
N THR A 472 -15.83 -16.76 38.83
CA THR A 472 -14.78 -17.49 39.58
C THR A 472 -13.41 -16.83 39.50
N GLY A 473 -13.29 -15.75 38.73
CA GLY A 473 -12.06 -14.98 38.59
C GLY A 473 -11.83 -14.01 39.75
N ALA A 474 -10.95 -13.03 39.52
CA ALA A 474 -10.48 -12.12 40.56
C ALA A 474 -10.61 -10.62 40.19
N LEU A 475 -11.21 -10.33 39.03
CA LEU A 475 -11.52 -8.96 38.61
C LEU A 475 -12.70 -8.41 39.44
N ASP A 476 -12.76 -7.09 39.56
CA ASP A 476 -13.90 -6.37 40.09
C ASP A 476 -15.01 -6.22 39.04
N ASP A 477 -16.17 -5.82 39.53
CA ASP A 477 -17.43 -5.80 38.79
C ASP A 477 -17.37 -4.93 37.53
N ASP A 478 -16.69 -3.79 37.60
CA ASP A 478 -16.47 -2.84 36.50
C ASP A 478 -15.39 -3.28 35.50
N ASN A 479 -14.83 -4.48 35.67
CA ASN A 479 -13.92 -5.16 34.73
C ASN A 479 -14.49 -6.48 34.18
N VAL A 480 -15.75 -6.80 34.49
CA VAL A 480 -16.40 -8.06 34.08
C VAL A 480 -17.71 -7.69 33.41
N ASN A 481 -17.93 -8.18 32.19
CA ASN A 481 -19.15 -7.97 31.42
C ASN A 481 -19.91 -9.30 31.27
N PHE A 482 -20.96 -9.47 32.06
CA PHE A 482 -21.78 -10.68 32.12
C PHE A 482 -23.13 -10.49 31.42
N THR A 483 -23.16 -9.68 30.37
CA THR A 483 -24.34 -9.50 29.50
C THR A 483 -24.40 -10.44 28.30
N ALA A 484 -23.30 -11.14 27.91
CA ALA A 484 -23.32 -11.98 26.70
C ALA A 484 -24.01 -13.33 26.96
N ASP A 485 -25.30 -13.40 26.70
CA ASP A 485 -26.16 -14.54 26.99
C ASP A 485 -26.70 -15.17 25.69
N PHE A 486 -26.95 -16.49 25.68
CA PHE A 486 -27.47 -17.21 24.50
C PHE A 486 -28.66 -18.12 24.84
N GLY A 487 -29.83 -17.80 24.28
CA GLY A 487 -31.06 -18.59 24.37
C GLY A 487 -31.24 -19.54 23.18
N PHE A 488 -31.75 -20.74 23.44
CA PHE A 488 -31.97 -21.77 22.42
C PHE A 488 -33.31 -22.50 22.61
N VAL A 489 -34.09 -22.69 21.53
CA VAL A 489 -35.45 -23.29 21.56
C VAL A 489 -35.67 -24.45 20.59
#